data_AF-A0A453P528-F1
#
_entry.id   AF-A0A453P528-F1
#
_cell.length_a   1.000
_cell.length_b   1.000
_cell.length_c   1.000
_cell.angle_alpha   90.00
_cell.angle_beta   90.00
_cell.angle_gamma   90.00
#
_symmetry.space_group_name_H-M   'P 1'
#
loop_
_entity.id
_entity.type
_entity.pdbx_description
1 polymer ?
#
loop_
_entity_poly.entity_id
_entity_poly.type
_entity_poly.pdbx_seq_one_letter_code
_entity_poly.pdbx_strand_id
1 'polypeptide(L)'
;MVHKNSKAMLPVSDNGSPTAEAMSFDDERRTELFLKDQIPMAVAYGGYAVVASISIGTLPQIFPQLKWYYILVAYVVAPVLAFCNAYGSGLTDWSLASTYGKLAIFVFGAWAGLANGGVLVGLAACGVMMSIVSTASDLMQDFKTGYLTLASPKSMFISQVIGTSMGCVISPCVFWLFYKAFSDIGISGSEYPAPYAIVYRNMAILGVDGFNTLPKNCLTLCYIFFAAAIAINLIRDLTPHKFSRFI
;
A
#
# COMPACT_ATOMS: atom_id res chain seq x y z
N MET A 1 -44.48 17.29 -29.73
CA MET A 1 -45.67 16.59 -29.20
C MET A 1 -45.13 15.34 -28.50
N VAL A 2 -45.45 14.95 -27.26
CA VAL A 2 -46.47 15.26 -26.24
C VAL A 2 -45.78 15.07 -24.86
N HIS A 3 -45.97 15.81 -23.77
CA HIS A 3 -46.56 17.12 -23.46
C HIS A 3 -46.01 17.60 -22.08
N LYS A 4 -45.97 18.91 -21.80
CA LYS A 4 -45.42 19.47 -20.54
C LYS A 4 -46.54 19.59 -19.49
N ASN A 5 -46.41 18.97 -18.32
CA ASN A 5 -47.38 19.19 -17.24
C ASN A 5 -46.66 19.66 -15.96
N SER A 6 -46.86 20.94 -15.62
CA SER A 6 -46.31 21.58 -14.44
C SER A 6 -47.39 21.66 -13.37
N LYS A 7 -47.15 21.05 -12.20
CA LYS A 7 -47.87 21.37 -10.96
C LYS A 7 -46.85 21.59 -9.85
N ALA A 8 -46.96 22.74 -9.21
CA ALA A 8 -46.15 23.12 -8.05
C ALA A 8 -46.85 22.73 -6.74
N MET A 9 -46.08 22.77 -5.64
CA MET A 9 -46.55 22.71 -4.23
C MET A 9 -47.09 21.33 -3.78
N LEU A 10 -46.71 20.73 -2.64
CA LEU A 10 -46.05 21.16 -1.38
C LEU A 10 -45.11 20.05 -0.84
N PRO A 11 -44.27 20.30 0.19
CA PRO A 11 -43.44 19.27 0.80
C PRO A 11 -44.27 18.32 1.68
N VAL A 12 -43.97 17.01 1.60
CA VAL A 12 -44.49 15.99 2.52
C VAL A 12 -43.31 15.39 3.27
N SER A 13 -43.27 15.60 4.58
CA SER A 13 -42.34 14.91 5.46
C SER A 13 -42.95 13.61 5.99
N ASP A 14 -42.08 12.61 6.07
CA ASP A 14 -42.09 11.53 7.06
C ASP A 14 -43.17 10.41 6.94
N ASN A 15 -42.73 9.19 6.61
CA ASN A 15 -42.53 8.14 7.61
C ASN A 15 -42.13 6.77 7.01
N GLY A 16 -41.01 6.22 7.51
CA GLY A 16 -40.93 4.82 7.94
C GLY A 16 -40.97 3.67 6.91
N SER A 17 -39.91 3.49 6.11
CA SER A 17 -39.36 2.14 5.84
C SER A 17 -37.90 2.26 5.36
N PRO A 18 -37.01 1.28 5.66
CA PRO A 18 -35.68 1.23 5.06
C PRO A 18 -35.78 0.64 3.64
N THR A 19 -36.50 1.31 2.75
CA THR A 19 -36.34 1.11 1.31
C THR A 19 -34.88 1.34 0.96
N ALA A 20 -34.26 0.36 0.29
CA ALA A 20 -32.91 0.49 -0.25
C ALA A 20 -32.79 1.85 -0.95
N GLU A 21 -31.78 2.64 -0.56
CA GLU A 21 -31.55 3.97 -1.11
C GLU A 21 -31.50 3.85 -2.63
N ALA A 22 -32.46 4.48 -3.31
CA ALA A 22 -32.45 4.50 -4.76
C ALA A 22 -31.16 5.20 -5.19
N MET A 23 -30.27 4.47 -5.86
CA MET A 23 -28.98 5.02 -6.29
C MET A 23 -29.22 6.34 -7.01
N SER A 24 -28.47 7.37 -6.65
CA SER A 24 -28.54 8.65 -7.35
C SER A 24 -28.28 8.41 -8.83
N PHE A 25 -29.04 9.10 -9.69
CA PHE A 25 -28.83 9.07 -11.15
C PHE A 25 -27.36 9.37 -11.52
N ASP A 26 -26.71 10.24 -10.75
CA ASP A 26 -25.29 10.56 -10.92
C ASP A 26 -24.38 9.36 -10.62
N ASP A 27 -24.69 8.54 -9.62
CA ASP A 27 -23.89 7.37 -9.23
C ASP A 27 -24.13 6.18 -10.17
N GLU A 28 -25.36 6.00 -10.66
CA GLU A 28 -25.64 5.05 -11.74
C GLU A 28 -24.87 5.43 -13.01
N ARG A 29 -24.85 6.73 -13.36
CA ARG A 29 -24.10 7.25 -14.51
C ARG A 29 -22.59 7.13 -14.38
N ARG A 30 -22.03 7.40 -13.18
CA ARG A 30 -20.61 7.17 -12.86
C ARG A 30 -20.25 5.69 -13.01
N THR A 31 -21.09 4.81 -12.47
CA THR A 31 -20.90 3.35 -12.53
C THR A 31 -20.92 2.82 -13.96
N GLU A 32 -21.89 3.23 -14.78
CA GLU A 32 -21.98 2.85 -16.20
C GLU A 32 -20.70 3.21 -16.96
N LEU A 33 -20.22 4.45 -16.81
CA LEU A 33 -19.02 4.94 -17.51
C LEU A 33 -17.74 4.27 -17.02
N PHE A 34 -17.60 4.06 -15.70
CA PHE A 34 -16.44 3.40 -15.11
C PHE A 34 -16.33 1.94 -15.56
N LEU A 35 -17.42 1.18 -15.53
CA LEU A 35 -17.44 -0.23 -15.93
C LEU A 35 -17.24 -0.42 -17.44
N LYS A 36 -17.83 0.46 -18.26
CA LYS A 36 -17.64 0.44 -19.73
C LYS A 36 -16.17 0.56 -20.13
N ASP A 37 -15.39 1.33 -19.39
CA ASP A 37 -13.96 1.53 -19.60
C ASP A 37 -13.05 0.77 -18.63
N GLN A 38 -13.54 -0.32 -18.03
CA GLN A 38 -12.69 -1.20 -17.22
C GLN A 38 -11.60 -1.89 -18.06
N ILE A 39 -10.45 -2.15 -17.43
CA ILE A 39 -9.33 -2.90 -18.01
C ILE A 39 -9.71 -4.40 -18.05
N PRO A 40 -9.57 -5.10 -19.19
CA PRO A 40 -9.87 -6.52 -19.25
C PRO A 40 -8.99 -7.33 -18.30
N MET A 41 -9.60 -8.21 -17.49
CA MET A 41 -8.88 -9.01 -16.48
C MET A 41 -7.75 -9.86 -17.07
N ALA A 42 -7.91 -10.35 -18.30
CA ALA A 42 -6.85 -11.08 -19.01
C ALA A 42 -5.59 -10.23 -19.26
N VAL A 43 -5.75 -8.92 -19.54
CA VAL A 43 -4.63 -7.98 -19.70
C VAL A 43 -3.97 -7.70 -18.35
N ALA A 44 -4.76 -7.57 -17.27
CA ALA A 44 -4.23 -7.38 -15.93
C ALA A 44 -3.40 -8.59 -15.45
N TYR A 45 -3.96 -9.81 -15.54
CA TYR A 45 -3.24 -11.03 -15.13
C TYR A 45 -2.05 -11.35 -16.04
N GLY A 46 -2.20 -11.19 -17.36
CA GLY A 46 -1.11 -11.40 -18.32
C GLY A 46 0.02 -10.40 -18.14
N GLY A 47 -0.29 -9.10 -18.02
CA GLY A 47 0.68 -8.05 -17.76
C GLY A 47 1.41 -8.25 -16.43
N TYR A 48 0.69 -8.63 -15.38
CA TYR A 48 1.28 -8.98 -14.09
C TYR A 48 2.26 -10.15 -14.20
N ALA A 49 1.87 -11.26 -14.84
CA ALA A 49 2.73 -12.43 -15.02
C ALA A 49 4.00 -12.11 -15.82
N VAL A 50 3.89 -11.30 -16.89
CA VAL A 50 5.04 -10.87 -17.70
C VAL A 50 5.99 -9.98 -16.89
N VAL A 51 5.49 -8.94 -16.23
CA VAL A 51 6.31 -8.01 -15.44
C VAL A 51 6.95 -8.71 -14.23
N ALA A 52 6.22 -9.59 -13.54
CA ALA A 52 6.77 -10.41 -12.47
C ALA A 52 7.88 -11.34 -12.98
N SER A 53 7.71 -11.99 -14.14
CA SER A 53 8.74 -12.85 -14.74
C SER A 53 10.02 -12.08 -15.09
N ILE A 54 9.89 -10.88 -15.66
CA ILE A 54 11.02 -9.98 -15.94
C ILE A 54 11.74 -9.61 -14.65
N SER A 55 11.00 -9.23 -13.61
CA SER A 55 11.54 -8.86 -12.30
C SER A 55 12.27 -10.02 -11.60
N ILE A 56 11.71 -11.23 -11.65
CA ILE A 56 12.34 -12.46 -11.13
C ILE A 56 13.68 -12.75 -11.81
N GLY A 57 13.82 -12.44 -13.11
CA GLY A 57 15.06 -12.62 -13.88
C GLY A 57 16.10 -11.50 -13.70
N THR A 58 15.68 -10.26 -13.45
CA THR A 58 16.57 -9.08 -13.40
C THR A 58 17.02 -8.70 -12.00
N LEU A 59 16.15 -8.77 -10.99
CA LEU A 59 16.51 -8.40 -9.61
C LEU A 59 17.70 -9.19 -9.03
N PRO A 60 17.88 -10.51 -9.28
CA PRO A 60 19.06 -11.24 -8.81
C PRO A 60 20.38 -10.78 -9.43
N GLN A 61 20.34 -10.07 -10.57
CA GLN A 61 21.54 -9.52 -11.21
C GLN A 61 21.99 -8.22 -10.53
N ILE A 62 21.04 -7.46 -9.98
CA ILE A 62 21.28 -6.21 -9.23
C ILE A 62 21.62 -6.54 -7.76
N PHE A 63 20.91 -7.50 -7.17
CA PHE A 63 21.09 -7.94 -5.78
C PHE A 63 21.36 -9.46 -5.74
N PRO A 64 22.61 -9.93 -5.87
CA PRO A 64 22.96 -11.36 -5.95
C PRO A 64 22.48 -12.22 -4.77
N GLN A 65 22.26 -11.61 -3.60
CA GLN A 65 21.72 -12.28 -2.41
C GLN A 65 20.21 -12.57 -2.56
N LEU A 66 19.47 -11.73 -3.29
CA LEU A 66 18.04 -11.87 -3.55
C LEU A 66 17.80 -12.87 -4.70
N LYS A 67 17.93 -14.16 -4.36
CA LYS A 67 17.66 -15.27 -5.29
C LYS A 67 16.21 -15.27 -5.78
N TRP A 68 16.02 -15.76 -7.01
CA TRP A 68 14.74 -15.79 -7.75
C TRP A 68 13.53 -16.31 -6.95
N TYR A 69 13.73 -17.30 -6.07
CA TYR A 69 12.63 -17.89 -5.29
C TYR A 69 12.08 -16.96 -4.20
N TYR A 70 12.89 -16.06 -3.63
CA TYR A 70 12.40 -15.03 -2.70
C TYR A 70 11.45 -14.08 -3.44
N ILE A 71 11.83 -13.69 -4.66
CA ILE A 71 11.08 -12.77 -5.52
C ILE A 71 9.77 -13.43 -5.98
N LEU A 72 9.81 -14.71 -6.37
CA LEU A 72 8.62 -15.50 -6.71
C LEU A 72 7.60 -15.49 -5.56
N VAL A 73 8.03 -15.84 -4.34
CA VAL A 73 7.16 -15.86 -3.15
C VAL A 73 6.63 -14.45 -2.82
N ALA A 74 7.47 -13.42 -2.97
CA ALA A 74 7.04 -12.03 -2.79
C ALA A 74 5.92 -11.66 -3.77
N TYR A 75 6.04 -12.00 -5.06
CA TYR A 75 4.97 -11.77 -6.04
C TYR A 75 3.72 -12.63 -5.80
N VAL A 76 3.83 -13.87 -5.30
CA VAL A 76 2.62 -14.65 -4.94
C VAL A 76 1.84 -14.00 -3.79
N VAL A 77 2.53 -13.42 -2.80
CA VAL A 77 1.90 -12.83 -1.61
C VAL A 77 1.48 -11.36 -1.82
N ALA A 78 2.21 -10.59 -2.62
CA ALA A 78 2.03 -9.15 -2.76
C ALA A 78 0.62 -8.71 -3.22
N PRO A 79 -0.10 -9.38 -4.15
CA PRO A 79 -1.46 -9.01 -4.54
C PRO A 79 -2.46 -9.01 -3.37
N VAL A 80 -2.31 -9.93 -2.41
CA VAL A 80 -3.17 -10.00 -1.22
C VAL A 80 -2.90 -8.80 -0.32
N LEU A 81 -1.62 -8.48 -0.07
CA LEU A 81 -1.22 -7.33 0.75
C LEU A 81 -1.56 -5.99 0.08
N ALA A 82 -1.42 -5.92 -1.24
CA ALA A 82 -1.77 -4.77 -2.05
C ALA A 82 -3.29 -4.51 -2.03
N PHE A 83 -4.12 -5.55 -2.13
CA PHE A 83 -5.57 -5.44 -1.94
C PHE A 83 -5.92 -4.93 -0.53
N CYS A 84 -5.36 -5.54 0.52
CA CYS A 84 -5.57 -5.09 1.90
C CYS A 84 -5.17 -3.62 2.11
N ASN A 85 -4.04 -3.18 1.56
CA ASN A 85 -3.57 -1.80 1.66
C ASN A 85 -4.45 -0.83 0.88
N ALA A 86 -4.81 -1.15 -0.37
CA ALA A 86 -5.66 -0.31 -1.20
C ALA A 86 -7.06 -0.14 -0.61
N TYR A 87 -7.64 -1.23 -0.07
CA TYR A 87 -8.91 -1.19 0.64
C TYR A 87 -8.84 -0.36 1.93
N GLY A 88 -7.82 -0.60 2.76
CA GLY A 88 -7.57 0.19 3.98
C GLY A 88 -7.41 1.68 3.67
N SER A 89 -6.58 2.02 2.69
CA SER A 89 -6.34 3.40 2.24
C SER A 89 -7.61 4.05 1.67
N GLY A 90 -8.46 3.28 0.96
CA GLY A 90 -9.74 3.78 0.44
C GLY A 90 -10.74 4.18 1.54
N LEU A 91 -10.64 3.55 2.72
CA LEU A 91 -11.47 3.81 3.91
C LEU A 91 -10.88 4.87 4.86
N THR A 92 -9.56 4.87 5.06
CA THR A 92 -8.88 5.70 6.08
C THR A 92 -8.11 6.89 5.51
N ASP A 93 -8.01 6.98 4.18
CA ASP A 93 -7.13 7.90 3.44
C ASP A 93 -5.63 7.76 3.79
N TRP A 94 -5.23 6.58 4.30
CA TRP A 94 -3.87 6.34 4.79
C TRP A 94 -3.25 5.03 4.29
N SER A 95 -2.12 5.14 3.57
CA SER A 95 -1.37 4.00 3.06
C SER A 95 -0.38 3.42 4.09
N LEU A 96 -0.48 2.10 4.30
CA LEU A 96 0.38 1.31 5.17
C LEU A 96 1.55 0.65 4.41
N ALA A 97 1.86 1.08 3.19
CA ALA A 97 2.91 0.49 2.35
C ALA A 97 4.27 0.35 3.06
N SER A 98 4.66 1.33 3.89
CA SER A 98 5.89 1.25 4.70
C SER A 98 5.86 0.14 5.76
N THR A 99 4.68 -0.20 6.30
CA THR A 99 4.47 -1.30 7.25
C THR A 99 4.57 -2.64 6.54
N TYR A 100 3.93 -2.80 5.38
CA TYR A 100 4.06 -4.01 4.56
C TYR A 100 5.49 -4.23 4.06
N GLY A 101 6.22 -3.16 3.71
CA GLY A 101 7.65 -3.21 3.43
C GLY A 101 8.45 -3.75 4.62
N LYS A 102 8.22 -3.23 5.83
CA LYS A 102 8.87 -3.73 7.07
C LYS A 102 8.52 -5.19 7.37
N LEU A 103 7.29 -5.64 7.12
CA LEU A 103 6.94 -7.06 7.25
C LEU A 103 7.76 -7.93 6.27
N ALA A 104 7.98 -7.45 5.03
CA ALA A 104 8.88 -8.13 4.09
C ALA A 104 10.34 -8.14 4.58
N ILE A 105 10.83 -7.08 5.24
CA ILE A 105 12.15 -7.11 5.90
C ILE A 105 12.24 -8.28 6.88
N PHE A 106 11.28 -8.40 7.80
CA PHE A 106 11.28 -9.44 8.83
C PHE A 106 11.18 -10.85 8.22
N VAL A 107 10.24 -11.07 7.29
CA VAL A 107 10.01 -12.40 6.70
C VAL A 107 11.18 -12.85 5.81
N PHE A 108 11.60 -12.02 4.85
CA PHE A 108 12.64 -12.40 3.89
C PHE A 108 14.05 -12.30 4.48
N GLY A 109 14.28 -11.38 5.42
CA GLY A 109 15.54 -11.27 6.17
C GLY A 109 15.77 -12.49 7.06
N ALA A 110 14.79 -12.87 7.89
CA ALA A 110 14.87 -14.07 8.72
C ALA A 110 15.06 -15.34 7.89
N TRP A 111 14.33 -15.47 6.78
CA TRP A 111 14.40 -16.66 5.91
C TRP A 111 15.75 -16.80 5.20
N ALA A 112 16.40 -15.70 4.81
CA ALA A 112 17.77 -15.75 4.27
C ALA A 112 18.82 -15.99 5.37
N GLY A 113 18.64 -15.39 6.55
CA GLY A 113 19.59 -15.47 7.66
C GLY A 113 20.90 -14.71 7.41
N LEU A 114 21.67 -14.49 8.47
CA LEU A 114 22.86 -13.60 8.41
C LEU A 114 23.93 -14.13 7.44
N ALA A 115 24.17 -15.45 7.45
CA ALA A 115 25.17 -16.12 6.62
C ALA A 115 24.94 -15.97 5.10
N ASN A 116 23.70 -15.76 4.65
CA ASN A 116 23.38 -15.57 3.23
C ASN A 116 23.11 -14.10 2.86
N GLY A 117 23.48 -13.16 3.74
CA GLY A 117 23.27 -11.73 3.51
C GLY A 117 21.81 -11.28 3.69
N GLY A 118 21.08 -11.87 4.65
CA GLY A 118 19.66 -11.61 4.88
C GLY A 118 19.28 -10.14 5.08
N VAL A 119 20.22 -9.29 5.54
CA VAL A 119 20.00 -7.83 5.64
C VAL A 119 19.73 -7.22 4.25
N LEU A 120 20.50 -7.62 3.23
CA LEU A 120 20.30 -7.17 1.85
C LEU A 120 19.04 -7.78 1.24
N VAL A 121 18.77 -9.07 1.49
CA VAL A 121 17.56 -9.76 1.02
C VAL A 121 16.29 -9.08 1.57
N GLY A 122 16.25 -8.81 2.88
CA GLY A 122 15.13 -8.14 3.54
C GLY A 122 14.92 -6.71 3.05
N LEU A 123 15.99 -5.93 2.87
CA LEU A 123 15.89 -4.56 2.33
C LEU A 123 15.43 -4.53 0.86
N ALA A 124 15.93 -5.43 0.02
CA ALA A 124 15.52 -5.50 -1.38
C ALA A 124 14.07 -6.01 -1.52
N ALA A 125 13.67 -7.03 -0.77
CA ALA A 125 12.29 -7.50 -0.70
C ALA A 125 11.32 -6.45 -0.15
N CYS A 126 11.78 -5.63 0.82
CA CYS A 126 11.04 -4.46 1.30
C CYS A 126 10.78 -3.43 0.20
N GLY A 127 11.79 -3.11 -0.62
CA GLY A 127 11.62 -2.21 -1.76
C GLY A 127 10.56 -2.72 -2.73
N VAL A 128 10.68 -3.98 -3.16
CA VAL A 128 9.70 -4.63 -4.05
C VAL A 128 8.28 -4.61 -3.45
N MET A 129 8.13 -5.02 -2.20
CA MET A 129 6.82 -5.06 -1.53
C MET A 129 6.22 -3.66 -1.38
N MET A 130 7.01 -2.68 -0.93
CA MET A 130 6.55 -1.31 -0.74
C MET A 130 6.14 -0.66 -2.06
N SER A 131 6.86 -0.89 -3.16
CA SER A 131 6.45 -0.41 -4.50
C SER A 131 5.11 -1.00 -4.92
N ILE A 132 4.93 -2.33 -4.88
CA ILE A 132 3.68 -2.97 -5.30
C ILE A 132 2.50 -2.48 -4.46
N VAL A 133 2.69 -2.41 -3.14
CA VAL A 133 1.63 -2.09 -2.18
C VAL A 133 1.28 -0.59 -2.15
N SER A 134 2.25 0.30 -2.40
CA SER A 134 1.98 1.73 -2.62
C SER A 134 1.22 1.94 -3.92
N THR A 135 1.78 1.50 -5.06
CA THR A 135 1.18 1.75 -6.38
C THR A 135 -0.25 1.20 -6.49
N ALA A 136 -0.59 0.11 -5.81
CA ALA A 136 -1.97 -0.39 -5.75
C ALA A 136 -2.92 0.52 -4.96
N SER A 137 -2.45 1.17 -3.89
CA SER A 137 -3.21 2.18 -3.14
C SER A 137 -3.36 3.47 -3.94
N ASP A 138 -2.25 3.96 -4.50
CA ASP A 138 -2.20 5.18 -5.30
C ASP A 138 -3.15 5.05 -6.51
N LEU A 139 -3.09 3.93 -7.23
CA LEU A 139 -3.99 3.63 -8.35
C LEU A 139 -5.47 3.46 -7.92
N MET A 140 -5.75 3.10 -6.66
CA MET A 140 -7.12 3.08 -6.12
C MET A 140 -7.62 4.52 -5.92
N GLN A 141 -6.86 5.37 -5.24
CA GLN A 141 -7.20 6.78 -5.04
C GLN A 141 -7.38 7.51 -6.38
N ASP A 142 -6.52 7.21 -7.35
CA ASP A 142 -6.67 7.59 -8.74
C ASP A 142 -8.03 7.14 -9.29
N PHE A 143 -8.33 5.83 -9.35
CA PHE A 143 -9.61 5.34 -9.88
C PHE A 143 -10.84 5.90 -9.16
N LYS A 144 -10.77 6.17 -7.85
CA LYS A 144 -11.83 6.87 -7.09
C LYS A 144 -12.01 8.31 -7.58
N THR A 145 -10.92 9.02 -7.83
CA THR A 145 -10.93 10.38 -8.41
C THR A 145 -11.46 10.35 -9.85
N GLY A 146 -11.04 9.38 -10.66
CA GLY A 146 -11.54 9.16 -12.02
C GLY A 146 -13.05 8.88 -12.07
N TYR A 147 -13.54 8.01 -11.18
CA TYR A 147 -14.97 7.72 -11.00
C TYR A 147 -15.77 8.98 -10.67
N LEU A 148 -15.31 9.80 -9.72
CA LEU A 148 -16.00 11.03 -9.32
C LEU A 148 -15.98 12.11 -10.41
N THR A 149 -14.92 12.17 -11.22
CA THR A 149 -14.73 13.16 -12.31
C THR A 149 -15.21 12.69 -13.68
N LEU A 150 -15.79 11.48 -13.79
CA LEU A 150 -16.20 10.83 -15.04
C LEU A 150 -15.05 10.60 -16.03
N ALA A 151 -13.80 10.51 -15.54
CA ALA A 151 -12.63 10.20 -16.36
C ALA A 151 -12.52 8.69 -16.64
N SER A 152 -12.03 8.33 -17.83
CA SER A 152 -11.89 6.93 -18.26
C SER A 152 -10.80 6.18 -17.47
N PRO A 153 -11.13 5.04 -16.81
CA PRO A 153 -10.14 4.24 -16.07
C PRO A 153 -8.97 3.73 -16.92
N LYS A 154 -9.21 3.41 -18.20
CA LYS A 154 -8.14 3.06 -19.17
C LYS A 154 -7.13 4.20 -19.31
N SER A 155 -7.61 5.43 -19.55
CA SER A 155 -6.74 6.60 -19.69
C SER A 155 -5.93 6.86 -18.42
N MET A 156 -6.54 6.66 -17.25
CA MET A 156 -5.88 6.82 -15.96
C MET A 156 -4.76 5.79 -15.75
N PHE A 157 -5.02 4.52 -16.04
CA PHE A 157 -4.02 3.46 -15.98
C PHE A 157 -2.87 3.68 -16.99
N ILE A 158 -3.18 4.10 -18.21
CA ILE A 158 -2.15 4.43 -19.22
C ILE A 158 -1.28 5.59 -18.74
N SER A 159 -1.87 6.64 -18.15
CA SER A 159 -1.13 7.74 -17.54
C SER A 159 -0.22 7.26 -16.40
N GLN A 160 -0.69 6.35 -15.55
CA GLN A 160 0.12 5.77 -14.47
C GLN A 160 1.30 4.95 -15.02
N VAL A 161 1.11 4.18 -16.09
CA VAL A 161 2.19 3.44 -16.78
C VAL A 161 3.21 4.41 -17.38
N ILE A 162 2.78 5.51 -18.02
CA ILE A 162 3.68 6.54 -18.58
C ILE A 162 4.46 7.23 -17.46
N GLY A 163 3.79 7.70 -16.41
CA GLY A 163 4.40 8.37 -15.26
C GLY A 163 5.40 7.48 -14.53
N THR A 164 5.06 6.20 -14.30
CA THR A 164 5.98 5.20 -13.73
C THR A 164 7.21 5.01 -14.64
N SER A 165 7.00 4.86 -15.95
CA SER A 165 8.09 4.68 -16.93
C SER A 165 9.04 5.88 -16.97
N MET A 166 8.50 7.10 -16.90
CA MET A 166 9.29 8.33 -16.77
C MET A 166 10.05 8.35 -15.43
N GLY A 167 9.41 7.98 -14.33
CA GLY A 167 10.03 7.89 -13.00
C GLY A 167 11.20 6.91 -12.95
N CYS A 168 11.12 5.77 -13.64
CA CYS A 168 12.21 4.80 -13.76
C CYS A 168 13.48 5.37 -14.42
N VAL A 169 13.38 6.44 -15.21
CA VAL A 169 14.54 7.11 -15.83
C VAL A 169 14.93 8.37 -15.06
N ILE A 170 13.96 9.23 -14.74
CA ILE A 170 14.20 10.54 -14.12
C ILE A 170 14.74 10.37 -12.69
N SER A 171 14.15 9.49 -11.87
CA SER A 171 14.54 9.37 -10.46
C SER A 171 16.00 8.90 -10.27
N PRO A 172 16.50 7.87 -10.99
CA PRO A 172 17.93 7.53 -10.96
C PRO A 172 18.84 8.65 -11.49
N CYS A 173 18.43 9.37 -12.54
CA CYS A 173 19.23 10.49 -13.08
C CYS A 173 19.35 11.64 -12.07
N VAL A 174 18.26 12.02 -11.39
CA VAL A 174 18.27 13.04 -10.33
C VAL A 174 19.09 12.57 -9.13
N PHE A 175 18.91 11.32 -8.68
CA PHE A 175 19.72 10.75 -7.60
C PHE A 175 21.23 10.78 -7.94
N TRP A 176 21.61 10.41 -9.17
CA TRP A 176 23.01 10.40 -9.61
C TRP A 176 23.61 11.81 -9.74
N LEU A 177 22.81 12.82 -10.09
CA LEU A 177 23.20 14.22 -10.08
C LEU A 177 23.55 14.66 -8.66
N PHE A 178 22.63 14.44 -7.71
CA PHE A 178 22.85 14.75 -6.29
C PHE A 178 24.08 14.01 -5.76
N TYR A 179 24.18 12.70 -5.98
CA TYR A 179 25.28 11.84 -5.54
C TYR A 179 26.66 12.26 -6.07
N LYS A 180 26.71 12.96 -7.22
CA LYS A 180 27.95 13.56 -7.75
C LYS A 180 28.20 15.00 -7.30
N ALA A 181 27.15 15.76 -7.01
CA ALA A 181 27.24 17.16 -6.58
C ALA A 181 27.67 17.29 -5.11
N PHE A 182 27.22 16.37 -4.25
CA PHE A 182 27.47 16.38 -2.81
C PHE A 182 28.17 15.09 -2.39
N SER A 183 29.42 15.20 -1.91
CA SER A 183 30.26 14.07 -1.54
C SER A 183 29.89 13.40 -0.20
N ASP A 184 29.00 14.02 0.57
CA ASP A 184 28.61 13.64 1.93
C ASP A 184 27.13 13.20 2.07
N ILE A 185 26.43 12.98 0.95
CA ILE A 185 25.05 12.46 0.95
C ILE A 185 24.93 11.18 1.79
N GLY A 186 23.94 11.17 2.66
CA GLY A 186 23.62 10.08 3.55
C GLY A 186 24.42 10.05 4.85
N ILE A 187 25.46 10.86 4.99
CA ILE A 187 26.28 10.94 6.21
C ILE A 187 25.50 11.71 7.29
N SER A 188 25.47 11.18 8.52
CA SER A 188 24.85 11.87 9.67
C SER A 188 25.56 13.21 9.94
N GLY A 189 24.81 14.31 9.92
CA GLY A 189 25.35 15.67 10.11
C GLY A 189 25.80 16.39 8.83
N SER A 190 25.66 15.76 7.66
CA SER A 190 25.72 16.44 6.36
C SER A 190 24.50 17.34 6.13
N GLU A 191 24.50 18.09 5.03
CA GLU A 191 23.31 18.81 4.53
C GLU A 191 22.19 17.85 4.08
N TYR A 192 22.55 16.66 3.59
CA TYR A 192 21.61 15.66 3.06
C TYR A 192 21.72 14.30 3.77
N PRO A 193 21.39 14.21 5.07
CA PRO A 193 21.45 12.96 5.81
C PRO A 193 20.35 11.98 5.36
N ALA A 194 20.60 10.68 5.49
CA ALA A 194 19.63 9.62 5.13
C ALA A 194 19.08 8.89 6.38
N PRO A 195 18.31 9.57 7.27
CA PRO A 195 17.88 8.98 8.55
C PRO A 195 17.05 7.71 8.36
N TYR A 196 16.18 7.66 7.33
CA TYR A 196 15.40 6.46 7.03
C TYR A 196 16.27 5.27 6.59
N ALA A 197 17.40 5.48 5.90
CA ALA A 197 18.29 4.39 5.54
C ALA A 197 18.87 3.69 6.80
N ILE A 198 19.20 4.47 7.83
CA ILE A 198 19.64 3.95 9.13
C ILE A 198 18.52 3.16 9.83
N VAL A 199 17.30 3.70 9.85
CA VAL A 199 16.12 3.03 10.45
C VAL A 199 15.84 1.70 9.76
N TYR A 200 15.76 1.67 8.43
CA TYR A 200 15.47 0.45 7.67
C TYR A 200 16.61 -0.57 7.76
N ARG A 201 17.88 -0.13 7.75
CA ARG A 201 19.04 -1.01 8.00
C ARG A 201 18.96 -1.67 9.38
N ASN A 202 18.62 -0.92 10.42
CA ASN A 202 18.49 -1.46 11.77
C ASN A 202 17.31 -2.43 11.89
N MET A 203 16.18 -2.15 11.22
CA MET A 203 15.06 -3.11 11.09
C MET A 203 15.47 -4.40 10.37
N ALA A 204 16.34 -4.31 9.36
CA ALA A 204 16.85 -5.47 8.63
C ALA A 204 17.85 -6.30 9.45
N ILE A 205 18.67 -5.68 10.29
CA ILE A 205 19.51 -6.39 11.26
C ILE A 205 18.63 -7.09 12.30
N LEU A 206 17.66 -6.40 12.89
CA LEU A 206 16.67 -6.95 13.82
C LEU A 206 15.89 -8.14 13.24
N GLY A 207 15.53 -8.08 11.96
CA GLY A 207 14.82 -9.17 11.29
C GLY A 207 15.68 -10.39 10.97
N VAL A 208 17.00 -10.26 10.99
CA VAL A 208 17.96 -11.34 10.65
C VAL A 208 18.54 -11.98 11.92
N ASP A 209 18.97 -11.16 12.88
CA ASP A 209 19.51 -11.62 14.17
C ASP A 209 18.40 -11.94 15.19
N GLY A 210 17.17 -11.57 14.88
CA GLY A 210 15.98 -11.81 15.68
C GLY A 210 15.93 -10.98 16.97
N PHE A 211 14.96 -11.31 17.83
CA PHE A 211 14.61 -10.53 19.00
C PHE A 211 15.72 -10.41 20.08
N ASN A 212 16.79 -11.19 19.99
CA ASN A 212 17.94 -11.09 20.89
C ASN A 212 18.71 -9.76 20.74
N THR A 213 18.51 -9.04 19.64
CA THR A 213 19.08 -7.69 19.43
C THR A 213 18.20 -6.55 19.96
N LEU A 214 17.01 -6.84 20.48
CA LEU A 214 16.16 -5.81 21.11
C LEU A 214 16.70 -5.38 22.48
N PRO A 215 16.44 -4.12 22.90
CA PRO A 215 16.75 -3.67 24.26
C PRO A 215 16.10 -4.55 25.33
N LYS A 216 16.77 -4.69 26.47
CA LYS A 216 16.25 -5.44 27.63
C LYS A 216 14.84 -4.97 27.99
N ASN A 217 13.94 -5.91 28.26
CA ASN A 217 12.52 -5.71 28.57
C ASN A 217 11.64 -5.17 27.41
N CYS A 218 12.17 -4.92 26.20
CA CYS A 218 11.37 -4.41 25.08
C CYS A 218 10.19 -5.34 24.74
N LEU A 219 10.44 -6.63 24.52
CA LEU A 219 9.37 -7.61 24.28
C LEU A 219 8.39 -7.71 25.46
N THR A 220 8.88 -7.68 26.69
CA THR A 220 8.05 -7.75 27.90
C THR A 220 7.06 -6.59 27.94
N LEU A 221 7.52 -5.37 27.65
CA LEU A 221 6.67 -4.19 27.54
C LEU A 221 5.68 -4.32 26.38
N CYS A 222 6.11 -4.78 25.20
CA CYS A 222 5.22 -5.02 24.07
C CYS A 222 4.10 -6.01 24.40
N TYR A 223 4.39 -7.14 25.07
CA TYR A 223 3.38 -8.09 25.49
C TYR A 223 2.43 -7.53 26.56
N ILE A 224 2.95 -6.76 27.53
CA ILE A 224 2.11 -6.10 28.55
C ILE A 224 1.16 -5.10 27.90
N PHE A 225 1.64 -4.21 27.03
CA PHE A 225 0.79 -3.23 26.35
C PHE A 225 -0.19 -3.88 25.36
N PHE A 226 0.21 -4.95 24.68
CA PHE A 226 -0.69 -5.71 23.80
C PHE A 226 -1.82 -6.39 24.58
N ALA A 227 -1.50 -7.06 25.69
CA ALA A 227 -2.49 -7.67 26.58
C ALA A 227 -3.40 -6.61 27.22
N ALA A 228 -2.84 -5.47 27.63
CA ALA A 228 -3.62 -4.34 28.16
C ALA A 228 -4.56 -3.75 27.09
N ALA A 229 -4.10 -3.58 25.85
CA ALA A 229 -4.94 -3.11 24.75
C ALA A 229 -6.10 -4.08 24.43
N ILE A 230 -5.85 -5.40 24.42
CA ILE A 230 -6.92 -6.40 24.30
C ILE A 230 -7.89 -6.30 25.48
N ALA A 231 -7.39 -6.22 26.70
CA ALA A 231 -8.23 -6.11 27.90
C ALA A 231 -9.10 -4.84 27.88
N ILE A 232 -8.56 -3.68 27.48
CA ILE A 232 -9.30 -2.42 27.38
C ILE A 232 -10.43 -2.53 26.34
N ASN A 233 -10.14 -3.06 25.14
CA ASN A 233 -11.18 -3.25 24.12
C ASN A 233 -12.24 -4.27 24.57
N LEU A 234 -11.84 -5.38 25.19
CA LEU A 234 -12.78 -6.36 25.71
C LEU A 234 -13.66 -5.80 26.85
N ILE A 235 -13.09 -4.98 27.74
CA ILE A 235 -13.85 -4.26 28.77
C ILE A 235 -14.83 -3.29 28.11
N ARG A 236 -14.41 -2.54 27.09
CA ARG A 236 -15.26 -1.61 26.34
C ARG A 236 -16.44 -2.29 25.65
N ASP A 237 -16.22 -3.48 25.08
CA ASP A 237 -17.24 -4.27 24.39
C ASP A 237 -18.22 -4.97 25.35
N LEU A 238 -17.75 -5.39 26.54
CA LEU A 238 -18.58 -6.02 27.57
C LEU A 238 -19.32 -5.00 28.46
N THR A 239 -18.89 -3.74 28.48
CA THR A 239 -19.47 -2.69 29.32
C THR A 239 -20.72 -2.09 28.67
N PRO A 240 -21.83 -1.86 29.41
CA PRO A 240 -23.02 -1.22 28.86
C PRO A 240 -22.71 0.11 28.16
N HIS A 241 -23.39 0.36 27.02
CA HIS A 241 -23.16 1.50 26.11
C HIS A 241 -23.16 2.89 26.80
N LYS A 242 -23.75 3.00 27.99
CA LYS A 242 -23.76 4.23 28.81
C LYS A 242 -22.38 4.61 29.39
N PHE A 243 -21.48 3.63 29.57
CA PHE A 243 -20.12 3.81 30.11
C PHE A 243 -19.03 3.50 29.08
N SER A 244 -19.28 2.61 28.12
CA SER A 244 -18.38 2.28 26.98
C SER A 244 -17.98 3.51 26.12
N ARG A 245 -18.69 4.63 26.25
CA ARG A 245 -18.37 5.91 25.58
C ARG A 245 -17.23 6.71 26.24
N PHE A 246 -16.73 6.27 27.39
CA PHE A 246 -15.64 6.91 28.16
C PHE A 246 -14.41 5.98 28.31
N ILE A 247 -14.40 4.84 27.61
CA ILE A 247 -13.35 3.80 27.59
C ILE A 247 -12.87 3.67 26.14
#